data_AF-A0A3D9B1T5-F1
#
_entry.id   AF-A0A3D9B1T5-F1
#
_cell.length_a   1.000
_cell.length_b   1.000
_cell.length_c   1.000
_cell.angle_alpha   90.00
_cell.angle_beta   90.00
_cell.angle_gamma   90.00
#
_symmetry.space_group_name_H-M   'P 1'
#
loop_
_entity.id
_entity.type
_entity.pdbx_description
1 polymer ?
#
loop_
_entity_poly.entity_id
_entity_poly.type
_entity_poly.pdbx_seq_one_letter_code
_entity_poly.pdbx_strand_id
1 'polypeptide(L)'
;MKVNGVLLDTSFFIRFLNDADPLFKNALEYYKYFLNNDIKMYISTISIAEYCVGGSISELPLRNLAILPFNLNHATKTGGIAKIVFTKKGKLKLAERNIIPNDSKLFSQADVEKNIIYYLSSDTESIKIYNLLQEEGQKPGFNFIDLNIPPNEYFGYLDL
;
A
#
# COMPACT_ATOMS: atom_id res chain seq x y z
N MET A 1 2.52 -10.36 21.75
CA MET A 1 2.40 -8.97 21.25
C MET A 1 1.86 -9.03 19.84
N LYS A 2 0.79 -8.29 19.53
CA LYS A 2 0.32 -8.13 18.15
C LYS A 2 1.33 -7.20 17.46
N VAL A 3 2.11 -7.71 16.51
CA VAL A 3 3.05 -6.89 15.75
C VAL A 3 2.24 -6.12 14.72
N ASN A 4 2.27 -4.79 14.80
CA ASN A 4 1.64 -3.92 13.82
C ASN A 4 2.62 -3.69 12.67
N GLY A 5 2.10 -3.71 11.44
CA GLY A 5 2.91 -3.55 10.24
C GLY A 5 2.14 -2.84 9.14
N VAL A 6 2.90 -2.23 8.24
CA VAL A 6 2.40 -1.45 7.11
C VAL A 6 3.06 -1.91 5.82
N LEU A 7 2.27 -2.16 4.78
CA LEU A 7 2.77 -2.33 3.43
C LEU A 7 2.78 -0.98 2.72
N LEU A 8 3.96 -0.55 2.29
CA LEU A 8 4.18 0.67 1.54
C LEU A 8 4.27 0.32 0.05
N ASP A 9 3.47 0.98 -0.79
CA ASP A 9 3.46 0.72 -2.23
C ASP A 9 4.44 1.61 -3.01
N THR A 10 4.50 1.41 -4.31
CA THR A 10 5.38 2.15 -5.22
C THR A 10 5.09 3.65 -5.18
N SER A 11 3.81 4.02 -5.10
CA SER A 11 3.41 5.42 -5.07
C SER A 11 3.99 6.12 -3.85
N PHE A 12 3.99 5.48 -2.67
CA PHE A 12 4.64 6.02 -1.48
C PHE A 12 6.13 6.31 -1.71
N PHE A 13 6.89 5.35 -2.24
CA PHE A 13 8.33 5.53 -2.44
C PHE A 13 8.66 6.62 -3.46
N ILE A 14 7.86 6.76 -4.52
CA ILE A 14 8.03 7.85 -5.50
C ILE A 14 7.94 9.23 -4.82
N ARG A 15 6.98 9.44 -3.90
CA ARG A 15 6.84 10.72 -3.19
C ARG A 15 7.87 10.86 -2.07
N PHE A 16 8.15 9.79 -1.34
CA PHE A 16 9.13 9.80 -0.24
C PHE A 16 10.56 10.11 -0.71
N LEU A 17 10.91 9.74 -1.95
CA LEU A 17 12.26 9.95 -2.50
C LEU A 17 12.38 11.24 -3.35
N ASN A 18 11.31 12.04 -3.44
CA ASN A 18 11.29 13.28 -4.20
C ASN A 18 10.85 14.44 -3.29
N ASP A 19 11.79 15.22 -2.77
CA ASP A 19 11.52 16.32 -1.85
C ASP A 19 10.76 17.51 -2.46
N ALA A 20 10.72 17.58 -3.79
CA ALA A 20 9.91 18.54 -4.54
C ALA A 20 8.43 18.10 -4.69
N ASP A 21 8.09 16.85 -4.36
CA ASP A 21 6.71 16.36 -4.45
C ASP A 21 5.84 16.98 -3.34
N PRO A 22 4.62 17.47 -3.64
CA PRO A 22 3.71 18.04 -2.64
C PRO A 22 3.39 17.12 -1.46
N LEU A 23 3.43 15.80 -1.65
CA LEU A 23 3.15 14.81 -0.61
C LEU A 23 4.42 14.30 0.11
N PHE A 24 5.61 14.79 -0.25
CA PHE A 24 6.86 14.41 0.41
C PHE A 24 6.79 14.59 1.92
N LYS A 25 6.23 15.72 2.38
CA LYS A 25 6.09 16.02 3.81
C LYS A 25 5.28 14.93 4.53
N ASN A 26 4.11 14.59 4.00
CA ASN A 26 3.28 13.52 4.56
C ASN A 26 4.03 12.18 4.55
N ALA A 27 4.71 11.85 3.45
CA ALA A 27 5.44 10.60 3.34
C ALA A 27 6.56 10.48 4.38
N LEU A 28 7.30 11.57 4.59
CA LEU A 28 8.34 11.67 5.60
C LEU A 28 7.79 11.54 7.02
N GLU A 29 6.65 12.18 7.30
CA GLU A 29 6.01 12.12 8.62
C GLU A 29 5.43 10.73 8.93
N TYR A 30 4.80 10.06 7.96
CA TYR A 30 4.39 8.66 8.09
C TYR A 30 5.59 7.75 8.36
N TYR A 31 6.67 7.91 7.60
CA TYR A 31 7.89 7.10 7.78
C TYR A 31 8.48 7.28 9.20
N LYS A 32 8.56 8.53 9.69
CA LYS A 32 8.99 8.82 11.06
C LYS A 32 8.03 8.23 12.09
N TYR A 33 6.72 8.35 11.89
CA TYR A 33 5.71 7.80 12.77
C TYR A 33 5.85 6.28 12.90
N PHE A 34 6.02 5.57 11.78
CA PHE A 34 6.19 4.12 11.80
C PHE A 34 7.46 3.69 12.53
N LEU A 35 8.57 4.39 12.32
CA LEU A 35 9.82 4.13 13.06
C LEU A 35 9.66 4.37 14.56
N ASN A 36 9.06 5.49 14.95
CA ASN A 36 8.93 5.88 16.36
C ASN A 36 7.96 4.99 17.15
N ASN A 37 7.02 4.32 16.46
CA ASN A 37 6.01 3.46 17.07
C ASN A 37 6.28 1.96 16.85
N ASP A 38 7.50 1.59 16.43
CA ASP A 38 7.89 0.20 16.14
C ASP A 38 6.92 -0.52 15.18
N ILE A 39 6.32 0.23 14.24
CA ILE A 39 5.45 -0.33 13.20
C ILE A 39 6.36 -0.86 12.09
N LYS A 40 6.33 -2.18 11.88
CA LYS A 40 7.19 -2.82 10.89
C LYS A 40 6.76 -2.43 9.47
N MET A 41 7.66 -1.78 8.74
CA MET A 41 7.42 -1.39 7.35
C MET A 41 7.81 -2.52 6.40
N TYR A 42 6.94 -2.77 5.43
CA TYR A 42 7.13 -3.77 4.38
C TYR A 42 7.15 -3.11 3.01
N ILE A 43 7.93 -3.70 2.10
CA ILE A 43 7.93 -3.36 0.68
C ILE A 43 7.74 -4.63 -0.14
N SER A 44 6.80 -4.62 -1.08
CA SER A 44 6.58 -5.76 -1.98
C SER A 44 7.68 -5.85 -3.03
N THR A 45 8.07 -7.07 -3.42
CA THR A 45 8.89 -7.28 -4.63
C THR A 45 8.21 -6.75 -5.90
N ILE A 46 6.88 -6.64 -5.93
CA ILE A 46 6.12 -6.03 -7.03
C ILE A 46 6.36 -4.53 -7.04
N SER A 47 6.27 -3.88 -5.88
CA SER A 47 6.52 -2.44 -5.77
C SER A 47 7.98 -2.07 -6.08
N ILE A 48 8.93 -2.94 -5.68
CA ILE A 48 10.34 -2.79 -6.09
C ILE A 48 10.47 -2.84 -7.62
N ALA A 49 9.82 -3.81 -8.27
CA ALA A 49 9.88 -3.94 -9.72
C ALA A 49 9.29 -2.73 -10.44
N GLU A 50 8.17 -2.20 -9.95
CA GLU A 50 7.54 -0.98 -10.50
C GLU A 50 8.43 0.25 -10.30
N TYR A 51 9.01 0.42 -9.10
CA TYR A 51 9.93 1.52 -8.82
C TYR A 51 11.15 1.48 -9.76
N CYS A 52 11.73 0.29 -9.97
CA CYS A 52 12.91 0.11 -10.81
C CYS A 52 12.67 0.33 -12.31
N VAL A 53 11.43 0.63 -12.75
CA VAL A 53 11.18 1.09 -14.12
C VAL A 53 11.79 2.47 -14.37
N GLY A 54 11.81 3.33 -13.35
CA GLY A 54 12.34 4.70 -13.43
C GLY A 54 13.47 5.03 -12.45
N GLY A 55 13.61 4.27 -11.37
CA GLY A 55 14.65 4.46 -10.35
C GLY A 55 15.57 3.23 -10.19
N SER A 56 16.37 3.25 -9.12
CA SER A 56 17.27 2.15 -8.76
C SER A 56 16.96 1.57 -7.38
N ILE A 57 17.14 0.27 -7.20
CA ILE A 57 17.02 -0.40 -5.89
C ILE A 57 17.92 0.24 -4.82
N SER A 58 19.05 0.84 -5.21
CA SER A 58 19.98 1.51 -4.28
C SER A 58 19.42 2.78 -3.66
N GLU A 59 18.35 3.35 -4.22
CA GLU A 59 17.67 4.55 -3.70
C GLU A 59 16.67 4.20 -2.59
N LEU A 60 16.17 2.96 -2.55
CA LEU A 60 15.18 2.53 -1.58
C LEU A 60 15.81 2.37 -0.18
N PRO A 61 15.11 2.77 0.90
CA PRO A 61 15.64 2.71 2.27
C PRO A 61 15.57 1.29 2.87
N LEU A 62 16.17 0.30 2.19
CA LEU A 62 16.01 -1.14 2.48
C LEU A 62 16.41 -1.54 3.91
N ARG A 63 17.27 -0.77 4.57
CA ARG A 63 17.70 -1.05 5.96
C ARG A 63 16.53 -1.10 6.95
N ASN A 64 15.48 -0.32 6.71
CA ASN A 64 14.31 -0.23 7.60
C ASN A 64 13.06 -0.91 7.01
N LEU A 65 13.20 -1.62 5.88
CA LEU A 65 12.10 -2.26 5.18
C LEU A 65 12.26 -3.77 5.19
N ALA A 66 11.18 -4.48 5.52
CA ALA A 66 11.08 -5.91 5.28
C ALA A 66 10.62 -6.17 3.84
N ILE A 67 11.48 -6.75 3.02
CA ILE A 67 11.12 -7.18 1.67
C ILE A 67 10.12 -8.32 1.75
N LEU A 68 9.00 -8.21 1.05
CA LEU A 68 7.91 -9.17 1.00
C LEU A 68 7.81 -9.80 -0.41
N PRO A 69 8.34 -11.02 -0.61
CA PRO A 69 8.18 -11.76 -1.86
C PRO A 69 6.72 -12.11 -2.15
N PHE A 70 6.35 -12.13 -3.43
CA PHE A 70 5.03 -12.61 -3.87
C PHE A 70 5.02 -14.14 -3.99
N ASN A 71 4.24 -14.82 -3.14
CA ASN A 71 4.22 -16.28 -3.03
C ASN A 71 2.88 -16.90 -3.48
N LEU A 72 2.75 -18.23 -3.33
CA LEU A 72 1.55 -18.99 -3.73
C LEU A 72 0.27 -18.52 -3.02
N ASN A 73 0.32 -18.26 -1.72
CA ASN A 73 -0.85 -17.81 -0.96
C ASN A 73 -1.31 -16.43 -1.44
N HIS A 74 -0.36 -15.53 -1.71
CA HIS A 74 -0.65 -14.22 -2.30
C HIS A 74 -1.28 -14.36 -3.68
N ALA A 75 -0.77 -15.27 -4.52
CA ALA A 75 -1.31 -15.55 -5.85
C ALA A 75 -2.75 -16.08 -5.80
N THR A 76 -3.05 -17.04 -4.92
CA THR A 76 -4.40 -17.58 -4.74
C THR A 76 -5.38 -16.49 -4.28
N LYS A 77 -4.99 -15.66 -3.30
CA LYS A 77 -5.82 -14.54 -2.84
C LYS A 77 -6.03 -13.50 -3.95
N THR A 78 -5.00 -13.24 -4.76
CA THR A 78 -5.05 -12.31 -5.89
C THR A 78 -6.11 -12.71 -6.89
N GLY A 79 -6.21 -14.00 -7.23
CA GLY A 79 -7.25 -14.49 -8.14
C GLY A 79 -8.67 -14.19 -7.64
N GLY A 80 -8.90 -14.32 -6.33
CA GLY A 80 -10.18 -13.98 -5.71
C GLY A 80 -10.50 -12.48 -5.76
N ILE A 81 -9.54 -11.64 -5.34
CA ILE A 81 -9.67 -10.18 -5.38
C ILE A 81 -9.89 -9.70 -6.83
N ALA A 82 -9.03 -10.14 -7.76
CA ALA A 82 -9.09 -9.74 -9.15
C ALA A 82 -10.44 -10.13 -9.79
N LYS A 83 -10.98 -11.33 -9.50
CA LYS A 83 -12.30 -11.75 -10.00
C LYS A 83 -13.41 -10.77 -9.61
N ILE A 84 -13.41 -10.30 -8.36
CA ILE A 84 -14.39 -9.31 -7.88
C ILE A 84 -14.22 -8.00 -8.65
N VAL A 85 -12.99 -7.48 -8.72
CA VAL A 85 -12.68 -6.22 -9.40
C VAL A 85 -13.05 -6.28 -10.88
N PHE A 86 -12.71 -7.35 -11.60
CA PHE A 86 -13.06 -7.52 -13.00
C PHE A 86 -14.57 -7.62 -13.24
N THR A 87 -15.29 -8.39 -12.41
CA THR A 87 -16.73 -8.58 -12.55
C THR A 87 -17.50 -7.28 -12.29
N LYS A 88 -16.98 -6.45 -11.39
CA LYS A 88 -17.62 -5.20 -10.96
C LYS A 88 -16.98 -3.96 -11.58
N LYS A 89 -16.01 -4.13 -12.49
CA LYS A 89 -15.28 -3.04 -13.15
C LYS A 89 -16.23 -2.06 -13.84
N GLY A 90 -17.37 -2.50 -14.37
CA GLY A 90 -18.36 -1.60 -14.96
C GLY A 90 -18.92 -0.53 -14.01
N LYS A 91 -18.85 -0.74 -12.68
CA LYS A 91 -19.19 0.27 -11.66
C LYS A 91 -18.07 1.30 -11.45
N LEU A 92 -16.82 0.89 -11.66
CA LEU A 92 -15.66 1.74 -11.47
C LEU A 92 -15.25 2.31 -12.84
N LYS A 93 -15.34 3.64 -13.01
CA LYS A 93 -14.73 4.32 -14.17
C LYS A 93 -13.19 4.33 -14.04
N LEU A 94 -12.57 3.15 -13.91
CA LEU A 94 -11.12 3.02 -13.80
C LEU A 94 -10.50 3.35 -15.15
N ALA A 95 -9.52 4.25 -15.15
CA ALA A 95 -8.90 4.77 -16.35
C ALA A 95 -8.17 3.68 -17.17
N GLU A 96 -7.66 2.62 -16.54
CA GLU A 96 -6.81 1.64 -17.22
C GLU A 96 -7.10 0.15 -16.89
N ARG A 97 -6.68 -0.75 -17.79
CA ARG A 97 -6.73 -2.22 -17.60
C ARG A 97 -5.51 -2.77 -16.84
N ASN A 98 -4.38 -2.06 -16.83
CA ASN A 98 -3.12 -2.51 -16.24
C ASN A 98 -2.98 -2.23 -14.74
N ILE A 99 -3.82 -1.36 -14.17
CA ILE A 99 -3.80 -1.00 -12.74
C ILE A 99 -4.41 -2.13 -11.88
N ILE A 100 -5.44 -2.81 -12.38
CA ILE A 100 -6.17 -3.86 -11.64
C ILE A 100 -5.29 -5.04 -11.18
N PRO A 101 -4.38 -5.58 -12.01
CA PRO A 101 -3.57 -6.73 -11.61
C PRO A 101 -2.58 -6.46 -10.48
N ASN A 102 -1.97 -5.28 -10.40
CA ASN A 102 -0.92 -5.03 -9.40
C ASN A 102 -1.50 -4.65 -8.04
N ASP A 103 -2.52 -3.79 -8.01
CA ASP A 103 -3.24 -3.46 -6.77
C ASP A 103 -3.83 -4.72 -6.12
N SER A 104 -4.42 -5.61 -6.93
CA SER A 104 -4.95 -6.87 -6.44
C SER A 104 -3.87 -7.75 -5.79
N LYS A 105 -2.64 -7.73 -6.31
CA LYS A 105 -1.51 -8.47 -5.73
C LYS A 105 -1.04 -7.84 -4.43
N LEU A 106 -0.90 -6.52 -4.39
CA LEU A 106 -0.45 -5.78 -3.21
C LEU A 106 -1.48 -5.90 -2.07
N PHE A 107 -2.77 -5.77 -2.37
CA PHE A 107 -3.85 -6.02 -1.40
C PHE A 107 -3.84 -7.46 -0.92
N SER A 108 -3.55 -8.42 -1.80
CA SER A 108 -3.44 -9.82 -1.38
C SER A 108 -2.27 -10.05 -0.44
N GLN A 109 -1.14 -9.38 -0.65
CA GLN A 109 -0.01 -9.44 0.28
C GLN A 109 -0.36 -8.83 1.64
N ALA A 110 -0.97 -7.64 1.65
CA ALA A 110 -1.40 -7.00 2.89
C ALA A 110 -2.48 -7.81 3.64
N ASP A 111 -3.37 -8.50 2.91
CA ASP A 111 -4.45 -9.29 3.51
C ASP A 111 -4.00 -10.66 4.05
N VAL A 112 -3.07 -11.32 3.36
CA VAL A 112 -2.57 -12.65 3.75
C VAL A 112 -1.60 -12.55 4.93
N GLU A 113 -0.75 -11.52 4.95
CA GLU A 113 0.23 -11.33 6.02
C GLU A 113 -0.42 -10.74 7.27
N LYS A 114 -0.73 -11.59 8.26
CA LYS A 114 -1.46 -11.20 9.49
C LYS A 114 -0.83 -10.08 10.32
N ASN A 115 0.46 -9.79 10.13
CA ASN A 115 1.16 -8.71 10.81
C ASN A 115 1.01 -7.36 10.07
N ILE A 116 0.49 -7.36 8.85
CA ILE A 116 0.23 -6.16 8.07
C ILE A 116 -1.21 -5.75 8.34
N ILE A 117 -1.37 -4.65 9.06
CA ILE A 117 -2.68 -4.09 9.43
C ILE A 117 -2.95 -2.75 8.73
N TYR A 118 -1.95 -2.22 8.03
CA TYR A 118 -2.04 -1.00 7.24
C TYR A 118 -1.53 -1.23 5.82
N TYR A 119 -2.17 -0.60 4.85
CA TYR A 119 -1.67 -0.45 3.49
C TYR A 119 -1.64 1.04 3.18
N LEU A 120 -0.47 1.60 2.84
CA LEU A 120 -0.33 3.02 2.56
C LEU A 120 -0.04 3.26 1.09
N SER A 121 -0.86 4.13 0.48
CA SER A 121 -0.74 4.53 -0.91
C SER A 121 -1.22 5.97 -1.11
N SER A 122 -0.76 6.58 -2.18
CA SER A 122 -1.26 7.86 -2.71
C SER A 122 -2.13 7.68 -3.96
N ASP A 123 -2.30 6.45 -4.44
CA ASP A 123 -3.04 6.17 -5.66
C ASP A 123 -4.55 6.15 -5.40
N THR A 124 -5.23 7.13 -6.01
CA THR A 124 -6.69 7.27 -5.96
C THR A 124 -7.45 6.14 -6.66
N GLU A 125 -6.81 5.36 -7.53
CA GLU A 125 -7.42 4.17 -8.13
C GLU A 125 -7.39 2.99 -7.14
N SER A 126 -6.31 2.83 -6.37
CA SER A 126 -6.20 1.77 -5.36
C SER A 126 -7.27 1.92 -4.26
N ILE A 127 -7.52 3.14 -3.77
CA ILE A 127 -8.57 3.37 -2.77
C ILE A 127 -9.98 3.04 -3.31
N LYS A 128 -10.24 3.27 -4.61
CA LYS A 128 -11.51 2.86 -5.25
C LYS A 128 -11.67 1.35 -5.27
N ILE A 129 -10.58 0.61 -5.54
CA ILE A 129 -10.58 -0.86 -5.47
C ILE A 129 -10.83 -1.33 -4.04
N TYR A 130 -10.16 -0.72 -3.05
CA TYR A 130 -10.35 -1.05 -1.64
C TYR A 130 -11.82 -0.85 -1.20
N ASN A 131 -12.42 0.28 -1.57
CA ASN A 131 -13.83 0.56 -1.28
C ASN A 131 -14.77 -0.42 -2.00
N LEU A 132 -14.52 -0.74 -3.28
CA LEU A 132 -15.30 -1.73 -4.00
C LEU A 132 -15.28 -3.10 -3.30
N LEU A 133 -14.12 -3.53 -2.80
CA LEU A 133 -14.01 -4.80 -2.09
C LEU A 133 -14.89 -4.80 -0.83
N GLN A 134 -14.91 -3.70 -0.07
CA GLN A 134 -15.78 -3.54 1.08
C GLN A 134 -17.27 -3.54 0.72
N GLU A 135 -17.66 -2.83 -0.34
CA GLU A 135 -19.04 -2.80 -0.84
C GLU A 135 -19.54 -4.19 -1.26
N GLU A 136 -18.66 -5.01 -1.82
CA GLU A 136 -18.95 -6.39 -2.21
C GLU A 136 -18.78 -7.40 -1.05
N GLY A 137 -18.77 -6.89 0.19
CA GLY A 137 -18.79 -7.69 1.43
C GLY A 137 -17.46 -8.32 1.80
N GLN A 138 -16.36 -8.00 1.10
CA GLN A 138 -15.03 -8.41 1.54
C GLN A 138 -14.59 -7.53 2.72
N LYS A 139 -13.87 -8.13 3.65
CA LYS A 139 -13.24 -7.40 4.76
C LYS A 139 -11.73 -7.61 4.65
N PRO A 140 -11.01 -6.73 3.94
CA PRO A 140 -9.56 -6.76 3.94
C PRO A 140 -9.03 -6.74 5.38
N GLY A 141 -8.00 -7.54 5.68
CA GLY A 141 -7.37 -7.65 6.99
C GLY A 141 -6.52 -6.43 7.37
N PHE A 142 -6.49 -5.40 6.54
CA PHE A 142 -5.73 -4.17 6.70
C PHE A 142 -6.61 -2.95 6.49
N ASN A 143 -6.21 -1.82 7.09
CA ASN A 143 -6.79 -0.51 6.84
C ASN A 143 -6.01 0.21 5.75
N PHE A 144 -6.70 0.80 4.79
CA PHE A 144 -6.09 1.68 3.80
C PHE A 144 -5.74 3.03 4.43
N ILE A 145 -4.52 3.51 4.19
CA ILE A 145 -4.02 4.84 4.54
C ILE A 145 -3.85 5.61 3.23
N ASP A 146 -4.61 6.68 3.07
CA ASP A 146 -4.41 7.63 1.98
C ASP A 146 -3.30 8.61 2.36
N LEU A 147 -2.21 8.63 1.59
CA LEU A 147 -1.06 9.52 1.81
C LEU A 147 -1.45 11.01 1.74
N ASN A 148 -2.56 11.35 1.09
CA ASN A 148 -3.07 12.72 1.08
C ASN A 148 -3.55 13.20 2.46
N ILE A 149 -3.85 12.26 3.38
CA ILE A 149 -4.25 12.56 4.74
C ILE A 149 -3.00 12.57 5.63
N PRO A 150 -2.67 13.68 6.31
CA PRO A 150 -1.55 13.75 7.24
C PRO A 150 -1.63 12.69 8.37
N PRO A 151 -0.49 12.18 8.87
CA PRO A 151 -0.50 11.10 9.87
C PRO A 151 -1.13 11.49 11.20
N ASN A 152 -1.00 12.76 11.62
CA ASN A 152 -1.64 13.28 12.83
C ASN A 152 -3.18 13.25 12.72
N GLU A 153 -3.72 13.52 11.52
CA GLU A 153 -5.15 13.40 11.23
C GLU A 153 -5.59 11.93 11.18
N TYR A 154 -4.83 11.06 10.50
CA TYR A 154 -5.18 9.64 10.38
C TYR A 154 -5.12 8.89 11.73
N PHE A 155 -4.07 9.12 12.53
CA PHE A 155 -3.86 8.43 13.81
C PHE A 155 -4.43 9.19 15.02
N GLY A 156 -4.87 10.44 14.84
CA GLY A 156 -5.55 11.22 15.88
C GLY A 156 -4.63 11.69 17.01
N TYR A 157 -3.40 12.12 16.70
CA TYR A 157 -2.48 12.72 17.67
C TYR A 157 -2.23 14.20 17.40
N LEU A 158 -1.85 14.95 18.44
CA LEU A 158 -1.46 16.36 18.33
C LEU A 158 0.04 16.44 18.06
N ASP A 159 0.44 17.07 16.96
CA ASP A 159 1.82 17.54 16.73
C ASP A 159 2.00 18.83 17.56
N LEU A 160 2.53 18.70 18.78
CA LEU A 160 2.88 19.81 19.68
C LEU A 160 4.36 20.17 19.57
#